data_AF-A0A850QJU8-F1
#
_entry.id   AF-A0A850QJU8-F1
#
_cell.length_a   1.000
_cell.length_b   1.000
_cell.length_c   1.000
_cell.angle_alpha   90.00
_cell.angle_beta   90.00
_cell.angle_gamma   90.00
#
_symmetry.space_group_name_H-M   'P 1'
#
loop_
_entity.id
_entity.type
_entity.pdbx_description
1 polymer ?
#
loop_
_entity_poly.entity_id
_entity_poly.type
_entity_poly.pdbx_seq_one_letter_code
_entity_poly.pdbx_strand_id
1 'polypeptide(L)'
;APAYYLEDKSSDVARSYEESNWETHATNRLSQALASLDERSQFIVRSRWLDEDKSTLQDLADRFGVSAERIRQLEKNAMKKLKEAVGDDIY
;
A
#
# COMPACT_ATOMS: atom_id res chain seq x y z
N ALA A 1 6.92 -51.01 -13.81
CA ALA A 1 6.97 -49.90 -14.78
C ALA A 1 7.24 -48.60 -14.02
N PRO A 2 8.13 -47.71 -14.49
CA PRO A 2 8.64 -46.58 -13.71
C PRO A 2 7.78 -45.33 -13.92
N ALA A 3 6.93 -44.99 -12.95
CA ALA A 3 6.27 -43.68 -12.87
C ALA A 3 7.15 -42.76 -12.02
N TYR A 4 8.31 -42.41 -12.56
CA TYR A 4 9.19 -41.40 -11.99
C TYR A 4 9.04 -40.16 -12.89
N TYR A 5 8.88 -38.99 -12.27
CA TYR A 5 9.20 -37.69 -12.87
C TYR A 5 8.12 -36.90 -13.64
N LEU A 6 6.95 -36.67 -13.03
CA LEU A 6 6.02 -35.60 -13.47
C LEU A 6 5.57 -34.63 -12.36
N GLU A 7 6.06 -34.78 -11.14
CA GLU A 7 5.43 -34.15 -9.96
C GLU A 7 6.08 -32.85 -9.49
N ASP A 8 7.28 -32.51 -9.96
CA ASP A 8 8.05 -31.41 -9.35
C ASP A 8 8.01 -30.08 -10.14
N LYS A 9 7.76 -30.11 -11.46
CA LYS A 9 7.78 -28.88 -12.28
C LYS A 9 6.46 -28.11 -12.29
N SER A 10 5.32 -28.76 -12.06
CA SER A 10 4.01 -28.09 -12.00
C SER A 10 3.82 -27.33 -10.69
N SER A 11 4.39 -27.81 -9.59
CA SER A 11 4.38 -27.18 -8.25
C SER A 11 5.12 -25.85 -8.24
N ASP A 12 6.31 -25.81 -8.86
CA ASP A 12 7.15 -24.61 -8.96
C ASP A 12 6.49 -23.53 -9.84
N VAL A 13 5.90 -23.97 -10.96
CA VAL A 13 5.14 -23.09 -11.87
C VAL A 13 3.87 -22.57 -11.19
N ALA A 14 3.08 -23.43 -10.54
CA ALA A 14 1.86 -23.01 -9.84
C ALA A 14 2.13 -21.98 -8.74
N ARG A 15 3.19 -22.17 -7.93
CA ARG A 15 3.61 -21.17 -6.93
C ARG A 15 3.98 -19.84 -7.55
N SER A 16 4.75 -19.85 -8.66
CA SER A 16 5.14 -18.60 -9.33
C SER A 16 3.96 -17.79 -9.86
N TYR A 17 2.90 -18.48 -10.33
CA TYR A 17 1.66 -17.84 -10.77
C TYR A 17 0.85 -17.30 -9.60
N GLU A 18 0.75 -18.03 -8.49
CA GLU A 18 0.08 -17.56 -7.28
C GLU A 18 0.76 -16.32 -6.69
N GLU A 19 2.10 -16.31 -6.63
CA GLU A 19 2.89 -15.20 -6.11
C GLU A 19 2.79 -13.95 -7.01
N SER A 20 2.91 -14.13 -8.33
CA SER A 20 2.74 -13.02 -9.31
C SER A 20 1.33 -12.43 -9.27
N ASN A 21 0.31 -13.29 -9.11
CA ASN A 21 -1.07 -12.85 -9.01
C ASN A 21 -1.30 -12.09 -7.69
N TRP A 22 -0.76 -12.60 -6.57
CA TRP A 22 -0.84 -11.94 -5.28
C TRP A 22 -0.17 -10.56 -5.29
N GLU A 23 1.02 -10.44 -5.86
CA GLU A 23 1.74 -9.16 -5.99
C GLU A 23 0.96 -8.15 -6.85
N THR A 24 0.41 -8.61 -7.97
CA THR A 24 -0.44 -7.79 -8.84
C THR A 24 -1.72 -7.33 -8.12
N HIS A 25 -2.37 -8.23 -7.38
CA HIS A 25 -3.56 -7.92 -6.59
C HIS A 25 -3.27 -6.93 -5.46
N ALA A 26 -2.19 -7.12 -4.70
CA ALA A 26 -1.77 -6.23 -3.63
C ALA A 26 -1.43 -4.83 -4.16
N THR A 27 -0.72 -4.76 -5.29
CA THR A 27 -0.36 -3.49 -5.95
C THR A 27 -1.60 -2.75 -6.44
N ASN A 28 -2.54 -3.45 -7.09
CA ASN A 28 -3.79 -2.87 -7.56
C ASN A 28 -4.65 -2.35 -6.40
N ARG A 29 -4.77 -3.10 -5.31
CA ARG A 29 -5.50 -2.67 -4.12
C ARG A 29 -4.87 -1.43 -3.48
N LEU A 30 -3.55 -1.41 -3.31
CA LEU A 30 -2.83 -0.24 -2.80
C LEU A 30 -3.05 0.99 -3.69
N SER A 31 -2.97 0.81 -5.01
CA SER A 31 -3.20 1.90 -5.98
C SER A 31 -4.63 2.46 -5.88
N GLN A 32 -5.63 1.59 -5.80
CA GLN A 32 -7.03 1.99 -5.61
C GLN A 32 -7.25 2.69 -4.26
N ALA A 33 -6.60 2.20 -3.20
CA ALA A 33 -6.65 2.80 -1.88
C ALA A 33 -6.08 4.23 -1.88
N LEU A 34 -4.92 4.42 -2.51
CA LEU A 34 -4.30 5.73 -2.70
C LEU A 34 -5.19 6.68 -3.51
N ALA A 35 -5.93 6.16 -4.50
CA ALA A 35 -6.89 6.94 -5.28
C ALA A 35 -8.18 7.28 -4.51
N SER A 36 -8.52 6.53 -3.46
CA SER A 36 -9.69 6.78 -2.60
C SER A 36 -9.43 7.84 -1.50
N LEU A 37 -8.16 8.22 -1.31
CA LEU A 37 -7.78 9.31 -0.41
C LEU A 37 -8.12 10.66 -1.05
N ASP A 38 -8.48 11.64 -0.22
CA ASP A 38 -8.54 13.02 -0.70
C ASP A 38 -7.13 13.51 -1.09
N GLU A 39 -7.07 14.48 -2.01
CA GLU A 39 -5.83 14.99 -2.58
C GLU A 39 -4.82 15.45 -1.50
N ARG A 40 -5.30 16.06 -0.41
CA ARG A 40 -4.44 16.50 0.70
C ARG A 40 -3.87 15.30 1.45
N SER A 41 -4.70 14.31 1.79
CA SER A 41 -4.26 13.08 2.44
C SER A 41 -3.27 12.30 1.58
N GLN A 42 -3.50 12.22 0.26
CA GLN A 42 -2.57 11.58 -0.68
C GLN A 42 -1.22 12.29 -0.70
N PHE A 43 -1.23 13.64 -0.76
CA PHE A 43 -0.01 14.44 -0.71
C PHE A 43 0.76 14.23 0.60
N ILE A 44 0.07 14.29 1.76
CA ILE A 44 0.68 14.10 3.08
C ILE A 44 1.35 12.73 3.19
N VAL A 45 0.69 11.66 2.74
CA VAL A 45 1.25 10.31 2.79
C VAL A 45 2.45 10.18 1.85
N ARG A 46 2.35 10.66 0.61
CA ARG A 46 3.47 10.64 -0.35
C ARG A 46 4.69 11.36 0.21
N SER A 47 4.52 12.60 0.66
CA SER A 47 5.63 13.42 1.14
C SER A 47 6.24 12.99 2.46
N ARG A 48 5.57 12.12 3.23
CA ARG A 48 6.13 11.58 4.49
C ARG A 48 6.72 10.18 4.35
N TRP A 49 6.24 9.39 3.41
CA TRP A 49 6.56 7.96 3.34
C TRP A 49 7.21 7.53 2.03
N LEU A 50 6.87 8.18 0.92
CA LEU A 50 7.26 7.75 -0.43
C LEU A 50 8.33 8.67 -1.05
N ASP A 51 8.36 9.95 -0.68
CA ASP A 51 9.38 10.89 -1.15
C ASP A 51 10.73 10.64 -0.43
N GLU A 52 11.83 10.87 -1.14
CA GLU A 52 13.20 10.73 -0.59
C GLU A 52 13.44 11.78 0.52
N ASP A 53 13.05 13.03 0.25
CA ASP A 53 13.10 14.14 1.21
C ASP A 53 11.80 14.22 2.01
N LYS A 54 11.76 13.46 3.10
CA LYS A 54 10.55 13.36 3.94
C LYS A 54 10.21 14.70 4.60
N SER A 55 9.02 15.21 4.31
CA SER A 55 8.48 16.42 4.93
C SER A 55 8.09 16.17 6.40
N THR A 56 8.37 17.13 7.28
CA THR A 56 7.88 17.06 8.67
C THR A 56 6.39 17.40 8.74
N LEU A 57 5.76 17.12 9.90
CA LEU A 57 4.38 17.54 10.12
C LEU A 57 4.25 19.07 10.11
N GLN A 58 5.29 19.77 10.55
CA GLN A 58 5.33 21.23 10.59
C GLN A 58 5.44 21.83 9.18
N ASP A 59 6.30 21.29 8.32
CA ASP A 59 6.44 21.77 6.94
C ASP A 59 5.11 21.65 6.17
N LEU A 60 4.41 20.53 6.36
CA LEU A 60 3.10 20.32 5.76
C LEU A 60 2.02 21.21 6.37
N ALA A 61 2.09 21.45 7.68
CA ALA A 61 1.18 22.34 8.39
C ALA A 61 1.31 23.78 7.86
N ASP A 62 2.54 24.26 7.71
CA ASP A 62 2.87 25.56 7.17
C ASP A 62 2.43 25.68 5.71
N ARG A 63 2.66 24.64 4.90
CA ARG A 63 2.23 24.59 3.49
C ARG A 63 0.73 24.67 3.31
N PHE A 64 -0.04 23.98 4.15
CA PHE A 64 -1.50 23.92 4.03
C PHE A 64 -2.23 24.95 4.89
N GLY A 65 -1.50 25.76 5.68
CA GLY A 65 -2.08 26.75 6.58
C GLY A 65 -2.95 26.14 7.69
N VAL A 66 -2.59 24.95 8.18
CA VAL A 66 -3.30 24.23 9.23
C VAL A 66 -2.35 23.87 10.37
N SER A 67 -2.85 23.33 11.47
CA SER A 67 -1.97 22.88 12.56
C SER A 67 -1.28 21.54 12.24
N ALA A 68 -0.10 21.31 12.82
CA ALA A 68 0.61 20.03 12.72
C ALA A 68 -0.23 18.84 13.23
N GLU A 69 -1.05 19.05 14.27
CA GLU A 69 -1.99 18.02 14.74
C GLU A 69 -3.06 17.73 13.67
N ARG A 70 -3.54 18.72 12.92
CA ARG A 70 -4.47 18.47 11.81
C ARG A 70 -3.82 17.61 10.72
N ILE A 71 -2.56 17.88 10.36
CA ILE A 71 -1.81 17.05 9.41
C ILE A 71 -1.67 15.61 9.94
N ARG A 72 -1.31 15.44 11.22
CA ARG A 72 -1.21 14.13 11.86
C ARG A 72 -2.52 13.35 11.80
N GLN A 73 -3.66 14.01 12.02
CA GLN A 73 -4.98 13.36 11.91
C GLN A 73 -5.29 12.92 10.48
N LEU A 74 -4.98 13.75 9.48
CA LEU A 74 -5.13 13.39 8.07
C LEU A 74 -4.23 12.21 7.71
N GLU A 75 -2.95 12.24 8.09
CA GLU A 75 -2.01 11.14 7.91
C GLU A 75 -2.53 9.85 8.54
N LYS A 76 -2.96 9.88 9.80
CA LYS A 76 -3.48 8.70 10.51
C LYS A 76 -4.69 8.10 9.80
N ASN A 77 -5.64 8.93 9.36
CA ASN A 77 -6.82 8.48 8.64
C ASN A 77 -6.47 7.89 7.28
N ALA A 78 -5.53 8.50 6.57
CA ALA A 78 -5.04 8.01 5.29
C ALA A 78 -4.34 6.65 5.44
N MET A 79 -3.43 6.53 6.41
CA MET A 79 -2.73 5.28 6.70
C MET A 79 -3.68 4.16 7.14
N LYS A 80 -4.74 4.49 7.89
CA LYS A 80 -5.78 3.52 8.24
C LYS A 80 -6.45 2.96 7.00
N LYS A 81 -6.88 3.81 6.06
CA LYS A 81 -7.50 3.39 4.80
C LYS A 81 -6.56 2.55 3.92
N LEU A 82 -5.28 2.93 3.84
CA LEU A 82 -4.29 2.15 3.11
C LEU A 82 -4.10 0.76 3.72
N LYS A 83 -4.07 0.68 5.07
CA LYS A 83 -3.98 -0.60 5.77
C LYS A 83 -5.21 -1.48 5.54
N GLU A 84 -6.40 -0.91 5.57
CA GLU A 84 -7.67 -1.63 5.30
C GLU A 84 -7.76 -2.14 3.85
N ALA A 85 -7.14 -1.44 2.90
CA ALA A 85 -7.17 -1.88 1.51
C ALA A 85 -6.12 -2.97 1.17
N VAL A 86 -4.97 -2.95 1.84
CA VAL A 86 -3.89 -3.94 1.62
C VAL A 86 -4.09 -5.15 2.52
N GLY A 87 -4.42 -4.93 3.78
CA GLY A 87 -4.87 -5.97 4.69
C GLY A 87 -6.35 -6.18 4.48
N ASP A 88 -6.68 -7.14 3.62
CA ASP A 88 -8.02 -7.74 3.50
C ASP A 88 -8.82 -7.60 4.81
N ASP A 89 -10.08 -7.18 4.69
CA ASP A 89 -11.11 -7.27 5.72
C ASP A 89 -10.86 -8.50 6.59
N ILE A 90 -10.41 -8.26 7.82
CA ILE A 90 -10.26 -9.30 8.80
C ILE A 90 -11.69 -9.70 9.19
N TYR A 91 -12.18 -10.78 8.60
CA TYR A 91 -13.29 -11.56 9.12
C TYR A 91 -12.76 -12.77 9.89
#